data_AF-K2B9K0-F1
#
_entry.id   AF-K2B9K0-F1
#
_cell.length_a   1.000
_cell.length_b   1.000
_cell.length_c   1.000
_cell.angle_alpha   90.00
_cell.angle_beta   90.00
_cell.angle_gamma   90.00
#
_symmetry.space_group_name_H-M   'P 1'
#
loop_
_entity.id
_entity.type
_entity.pdbx_description
1 polymer ?
#
loop_
_entity_poly.entity_id
_entity_poly.type
_entity_poly.pdbx_seq_one_letter_code
_entity_poly.pdbx_strand_id
1 'polypeptide(L)'
;MKKITGTSLLEVLLALFLLSMLLLNFDATQMMGIKKAKANYYWQVAMHQIQSLMNVLQLYKNDSATQQIIEWNRQNQIMLPQGKGEVVGEYPNQAIQIFWGEIKSTCEKNKIGMSGCIKIEMGSV
;
A
#
# COMPACT_ATOMS: atom_id res chain seq x y z
N MET A 1 -47.15 25.50 -37.55
CA MET A 1 -47.54 24.99 -36.22
C MET A 1 -46.33 24.31 -35.57
N LYS A 2 -45.88 24.76 -34.40
CA LYS A 2 -44.84 24.09 -33.62
C LYS A 2 -45.48 22.88 -32.90
N LYS A 3 -45.05 21.65 -33.22
CA LYS A 3 -45.40 20.46 -32.44
C LYS A 3 -44.59 20.52 -31.14
N ILE A 4 -45.26 20.72 -30.02
CA ILE A 4 -44.66 20.54 -28.70
C ILE A 4 -44.80 19.06 -28.37
N THR A 5 -43.71 18.31 -28.49
CA THR A 5 -43.62 16.92 -28.04
C THR A 5 -43.20 16.93 -26.57
N GLY A 6 -44.10 16.51 -25.67
CA GLY A 6 -43.75 16.25 -24.28
C GLY A 6 -42.99 14.93 -24.14
N THR A 7 -42.07 14.86 -23.19
CA THR A 7 -41.42 13.61 -22.79
C THR A 7 -42.44 12.67 -22.16
N SER A 8 -42.43 11.40 -22.55
CA SER A 8 -43.31 10.42 -21.92
C SER A 8 -42.79 10.08 -20.52
N LEU A 9 -43.68 9.74 -19.59
CA LEU A 9 -43.29 9.27 -18.25
C LEU A 9 -42.34 8.07 -18.32
N LEU A 10 -42.54 7.19 -19.31
CA LEU A 10 -41.68 6.03 -19.54
C LEU A 10 -40.25 6.46 -19.93
N GLU A 11 -40.10 7.49 -20.76
CA GLU A 11 -38.78 8.01 -21.15
C GLU A 11 -38.04 8.61 -19.95
N VAL A 12 -38.76 9.32 -19.06
CA VAL A 12 -38.17 9.86 -17.82
C VAL A 12 -37.74 8.73 -16.89
N LEU A 13 -38.57 7.69 -16.72
CA LEU A 13 -38.22 6.53 -15.90
C LEU A 13 -37.01 5.78 -16.45
N LEU A 14 -36.94 5.58 -17.77
CA LEU A 14 -35.79 4.95 -18.42
C LEU A 14 -34.53 5.81 -18.27
N ALA A 15 -34.63 7.13 -18.43
CA ALA A 15 -33.49 8.03 -18.23
C ALA A 15 -32.99 8.00 -16.78
N LEU A 16 -33.89 7.99 -15.79
CA LEU A 16 -33.54 7.88 -14.37
C LEU A 16 -32.92 6.51 -14.05
N PHE A 17 -33.43 5.44 -14.63
CA PHE A 17 -32.88 4.10 -14.48
C PHE A 17 -31.44 4.03 -15.03
N LEU A 18 -31.22 4.52 -16.26
CA LEU A 18 -29.89 4.57 -16.85
C LEU A 18 -28.93 5.46 -16.05
N LEU A 19 -29.41 6.60 -15.55
CA LEU A 19 -28.62 7.49 -14.70
C LEU A 19 -28.21 6.78 -13.39
N SER A 20 -29.11 6.04 -12.76
CA SER A 20 -28.81 5.29 -11.53
C SER A 20 -27.74 4.22 -11.75
N MET A 21 -27.80 3.51 -12.88
CA MET A 21 -26.77 2.54 -13.29
C MET A 21 -25.42 3.21 -13.49
N LEU A 22 -25.38 4.38 -14.13
CA LEU A 22 -24.14 5.13 -14.34
C LEU A 22 -23.51 5.59 -13.02
N LEU A 23 -24.33 6.12 -12.11
CA LEU A 23 -23.88 6.56 -10.79
C LEU A 23 -23.30 5.40 -9.97
N LEU A 24 -23.95 4.24 -9.99
CA LEU A 24 -23.47 3.04 -9.29
C LEU A 24 -22.07 2.59 -9.77
N ASN A 25 -21.86 2.59 -11.10
CA ASN A 25 -20.58 2.21 -11.69
C ASN A 25 -19.47 3.23 -11.36
N PHE A 26 -19.82 4.51 -11.31
CA PHE A 26 -18.89 5.58 -10.94
C PHE A 26 -18.42 5.41 -9.48
N ASP A 27 -19.35 5.17 -8.56
CA ASP A 27 -19.04 4.96 -7.14
C ASP A 27 -18.17 3.71 -6.92
N ALA A 28 -18.50 2.60 -7.60
CA ALA A 28 -17.71 1.38 -7.54
C ALA A 28 -16.26 1.62 -8.00
N THR A 29 -16.09 2.37 -9.10
CA THR A 29 -14.78 2.68 -9.68
C THR A 29 -13.97 3.61 -8.76
N GLN A 30 -14.59 4.65 -8.19
CA GLN A 30 -13.94 5.52 -7.22
C GLN A 30 -13.46 4.77 -5.98
N MET A 31 -14.31 3.90 -5.42
CA MET A 31 -13.96 3.09 -4.27
C MET A 31 -12.77 2.17 -4.56
N MET A 32 -12.75 1.51 -5.73
CA MET A 32 -11.61 0.71 -6.16
C MET A 32 -10.35 1.55 -6.34
N GLY A 33 -10.48 2.74 -6.92
CA GLY A 33 -9.39 3.71 -7.09
C GLY A 33 -8.75 4.09 -5.75
N ILE A 34 -9.57 4.44 -4.75
CA ILE A 34 -9.10 4.78 -3.39
C ILE A 34 -8.38 3.60 -2.75
N LYS A 35 -8.93 2.38 -2.84
CA LYS A 35 -8.30 1.17 -2.29
C LYS A 35 -6.93 0.92 -2.93
N LYS A 36 -6.82 1.06 -4.25
CA LYS A 36 -5.55 0.89 -4.98
C LYS A 36 -4.54 1.99 -4.63
N ALA A 37 -4.99 3.24 -4.55
CA ALA A 37 -4.15 4.36 -4.14
C ALA A 37 -3.59 4.17 -2.72
N LYS A 38 -4.42 3.71 -1.79
CA LYS A 38 -4.02 3.41 -0.41
C LYS A 38 -3.02 2.25 -0.33
N ALA A 39 -3.24 1.18 -1.10
CA ALA A 39 -2.29 0.08 -1.20
C ALA A 39 -0.92 0.54 -1.77
N ASN A 40 -0.94 1.36 -2.82
CA ASN A 40 0.28 1.92 -3.39
C ASN A 40 0.99 2.87 -2.43
N TYR A 41 0.26 3.67 -1.67
CA TYR A 41 0.81 4.54 -0.64
C TYR A 41 1.58 3.72 0.41
N TYR A 42 0.98 2.65 0.95
CA TYR A 42 1.67 1.80 1.93
C TYR A 42 2.91 1.12 1.35
N TRP A 43 2.85 0.67 0.10
CA TRP A 43 4.01 0.14 -0.60
C TRP A 43 5.15 1.18 -0.71
N GLN A 44 4.84 2.41 -1.11
CA GLN A 44 5.83 3.48 -1.24
C GLN A 44 6.46 3.81 0.12
N VAL A 45 5.64 3.97 1.17
CA VAL A 45 6.14 4.20 2.54
C VAL A 45 7.04 3.06 2.98
N ALA A 46 6.62 1.81 2.78
CA ALA A 46 7.41 0.64 3.14
C ALA A 46 8.76 0.60 2.40
N MET A 47 8.77 0.92 1.11
CA MET A 47 10.00 0.99 0.31
C MET A 47 10.92 2.10 0.80
N HIS A 48 10.39 3.29 1.10
CA HIS A 48 11.17 4.39 1.67
C HIS A 48 11.77 4.02 3.03
N GLN A 49 11.00 3.32 3.88
CA GLN A 49 11.48 2.83 5.17
C GLN A 49 12.61 1.82 5.01
N ILE A 50 12.53 0.90 4.05
CA ILE A 50 13.63 -0.03 3.75
C ILE A 50 14.86 0.74 3.28
N GLN A 51 14.72 1.64 2.30
CA GLN A 51 15.84 2.42 1.78
C GLN A 51 16.53 3.24 2.87
N SER A 52 15.74 3.86 3.75
CA SER A 52 16.26 4.60 4.90
C SER A 52 17.09 3.70 5.81
N LEU A 53 16.58 2.52 6.17
CA LEU A 53 17.31 1.58 7.02
C LEU A 53 18.58 1.04 6.32
N MET A 54 18.50 0.71 5.03
CA MET A 54 19.66 0.26 4.24
C MET A 54 20.81 1.27 4.33
N ASN A 55 20.51 2.55 4.14
CA ASN A 55 21.52 3.61 4.23
C ASN A 55 22.15 3.68 5.63
N VAL A 56 21.35 3.51 6.68
CA VAL A 56 21.85 3.49 8.06
C VAL A 56 22.71 2.25 8.32
N LEU A 57 22.30 1.07 7.86
CA LEU A 57 23.06 -0.18 8.03
C LEU A 57 24.38 -0.19 7.25
N GLN A 58 24.46 0.52 6.12
CA GLN A 58 25.72 0.72 5.40
C GLN A 58 26.70 1.60 6.17
N LEU A 59 26.21 2.57 6.95
CA LEU A 59 27.03 3.47 7.76
C LEU A 59 27.46 2.83 9.09
N TYR A 60 26.54 2.13 9.74
CA TYR A 60 26.73 1.49 11.03
C TYR A 60 26.83 -0.03 10.82
N LYS A 61 28.07 -0.53 10.75
CA LYS A 61 28.34 -1.98 10.75
C LYS A 61 27.63 -2.66 11.93
N ASN A 62 27.25 -3.92 11.75
CA ASN A 62 26.25 -4.70 12.51
C ASN A 62 26.13 -4.39 14.02
N ASP A 63 27.23 -4.30 14.75
CA ASP A 63 27.24 -4.23 16.22
C ASP A 63 26.62 -2.94 16.81
N SER A 64 26.40 -1.89 16.01
CA SER A 64 25.81 -0.62 16.47
C SER A 64 24.38 -0.37 15.93
N ALA A 65 23.87 -1.25 15.05
CA ALA A 65 22.62 -0.99 14.35
C ALA A 65 21.35 -1.34 15.14
N THR A 66 21.46 -2.07 16.27
CA THR A 66 20.30 -2.52 17.05
C THR A 66 19.39 -1.37 17.49
N GLN A 67 19.96 -0.26 17.97
CA GLN A 67 19.17 0.92 18.35
C GLN A 67 18.47 1.56 17.16
N GLN A 68 19.13 1.57 16.00
CA GLN A 68 18.56 2.11 14.76
C GLN A 68 17.38 1.26 14.27
N ILE A 69 17.48 -0.07 14.39
CA ILE A 69 16.40 -1.01 14.03
C ILE A 69 15.19 -0.83 14.97
N ILE A 70 15.42 -0.60 16.26
CA ILE A 70 14.34 -0.33 17.23
C ILE A 70 13.61 0.97 16.88
N GLU A 71 14.35 2.05 16.65
CA GLU A 71 13.75 3.35 16.30
C GLU A 71 13.04 3.30 14.94
N TRP A 72 13.64 2.63 13.96
CA TRP A 72 13.02 2.37 12.67
C TRP A 72 11.69 1.62 12.80
N ASN A 73 11.62 0.60 13.67
CA ASN A 73 10.39 -0.11 13.95
C ASN A 73 9.33 0.76 14.63
N ARG A 74 9.73 1.68 15.51
CA ARG A 74 8.83 2.68 16.09
C ARG A 74 8.23 3.57 15.01
N GLN A 75 9.02 3.98 14.02
CA GLN A 75 8.54 4.76 12.89
C GLN A 75 7.60 3.94 11.99
N ASN A 76 7.93 2.69 11.72
CA ASN A 76 7.07 1.78 10.96
C ASN A 76 5.68 1.65 11.59
N GLN A 77 5.59 1.50 12.91
CA GLN A 77 4.31 1.40 13.62
C GLN A 77 3.45 2.67 13.50
N ILE A 78 4.08 3.85 13.34
CA ILE A 78 3.38 5.12 13.16
C ILE A 78 2.91 5.28 11.71
N MET A 79 3.75 4.93 10.74
CA MET A 79 3.51 5.22 9.33
C MET A 79 2.73 4.13 8.59
N LEU A 80 2.81 2.89 9.05
CA LEU A 80 2.18 1.74 8.42
C LEU A 80 1.19 1.09 9.39
N PRO A 81 0.04 0.58 8.90
CA PRO A 81 -0.90 -0.13 9.75
C PRO A 81 -0.22 -1.39 10.29
N GLN A 82 -0.14 -1.53 11.61
CA GLN A 82 0.55 -2.67 12.25
C GLN A 82 1.99 -2.85 11.71
N GLY A 83 2.65 -1.74 11.38
CA GLY A 83 3.97 -1.75 10.76
C GLY A 83 5.01 -2.46 11.62
N LYS A 84 5.69 -3.45 11.05
CA LYS A 84 6.80 -4.15 11.70
C LYS A 84 7.87 -4.44 10.67
N GLY A 85 9.12 -4.44 11.06
CA GLY A 85 10.22 -4.86 10.23
C GLY A 85 11.28 -5.62 11.02
N GLU A 86 12.08 -6.35 10.27
CA GLU A 86 13.09 -7.25 10.79
C GLU A 86 14.30 -7.26 9.85
N VAL A 87 15.49 -7.35 10.42
CA VAL A 87 16.74 -7.55 9.69
C VAL A 87 17.17 -8.98 9.98
N VAL A 88 17.32 -9.79 8.94
CA VAL A 88 17.67 -11.21 9.03
C VAL A 88 19.03 -11.44 8.36
N GLY A 89 19.91 -12.20 9.01
CA GLY A 89 21.26 -12.46 8.53
C GLY A 89 22.31 -11.51 9.12
N GLU A 90 23.55 -11.61 8.62
CA GLU A 90 24.70 -10.86 9.13
C GLU A 90 25.34 -10.01 8.05
N TYR A 91 25.97 -8.90 8.43
CA TYR A 91 26.67 -8.03 7.49
C TYR A 91 27.78 -8.81 6.77
N PRO A 92 27.93 -8.71 5.44
CA PRO A 92 27.21 -7.83 4.51
C PRO A 92 25.94 -8.44 3.89
N ASN A 93 25.68 -9.73 4.08
CA ASN A 93 24.59 -10.49 3.44
C ASN A 93 23.32 -10.51 4.29
N GLN A 94 22.70 -9.34 4.44
CA GLN A 94 21.50 -9.17 5.27
C GLN A 94 20.24 -9.05 4.42
N ALA A 95 19.10 -9.50 4.92
CA ALA A 95 17.81 -9.22 4.33
C ALA A 95 16.99 -8.32 5.25
N ILE A 96 16.43 -7.25 4.68
CA ILE A 96 15.49 -6.38 5.39
C ILE A 96 14.08 -6.79 4.98
N GLN A 97 13.24 -7.05 5.97
CA GLN A 97 11.84 -7.36 5.80
C GLN A 97 11.00 -6.29 6.47
N ILE A 98 9.94 -5.84 5.81
CA ILE A 98 8.92 -4.96 6.38
C ILE A 98 7.54 -5.54 6.09
N PHE A 99 6.63 -5.36 7.03
CA PHE A 99 5.28 -5.90 7.08
C PHE A 99 4.31 -4.79 7.44
N TRP A 100 3.12 -4.82 6.85
CA TRP A 100 2.00 -4.00 7.24
C TRP A 100 0.68 -4.76 7.10
N GLY A 101 -0.28 -4.36 7.92
CA GLY A 101 -1.57 -5.02 8.08
C GLY A 101 -1.44 -6.42 8.67
N GLU A 102 -2.45 -7.23 8.44
CA GLU A 102 -2.60 -8.56 9.05
C GLU A 102 -1.70 -9.62 8.38
N ILE A 103 -0.38 -9.51 8.54
CA ILE A 103 0.59 -10.54 8.12
C ILE A 103 1.21 -11.23 9.33
N LYS A 104 1.25 -12.56 9.28
CA LYS A 104 1.52 -13.39 10.46
C LYS A 104 2.99 -13.60 10.80
N SER A 105 3.93 -13.62 9.85
CA SER A 105 5.35 -13.81 10.22
C SER A 105 6.38 -13.70 9.10
N THR A 106 6.16 -14.29 7.92
CA THR A 106 7.24 -14.49 6.95
C THR A 106 6.92 -13.88 5.59
N CYS A 107 7.84 -13.08 5.04
CA CYS A 107 7.72 -12.54 3.69
C CYS A 107 8.51 -13.39 2.69
N GLU A 108 7.88 -14.44 2.15
CA GLU A 108 8.50 -15.25 1.10
C GLU A 108 8.50 -14.54 -0.26
N LYS A 109 7.45 -13.75 -0.52
CA LYS A 109 7.26 -12.99 -1.76
C LYS A 109 6.68 -11.63 -1.46
N ASN A 110 7.15 -10.61 -2.18
CA ASN A 110 6.64 -9.25 -2.06
C ASN A 110 5.13 -9.22 -2.35
N LYS A 111 4.37 -8.64 -1.42
CA LYS A 111 2.91 -8.54 -1.52
C LYS A 111 2.50 -7.08 -1.38
N ILE A 112 1.77 -6.60 -2.39
CA ILE A 112 1.23 -5.24 -2.45
C ILE A 112 -0.26 -5.29 -2.14
N GLY A 113 -0.72 -4.45 -1.21
CA GLY A 113 -2.12 -4.41 -0.81
C GLY A 113 -2.36 -3.59 0.45
N MET A 114 -3.57 -3.68 0.98
CA MET A 114 -3.93 -3.12 2.29
C MET A 114 -3.15 -3.77 3.44
N SER A 115 -2.79 -5.04 3.25
CA SER A 115 -1.80 -5.77 4.05
C SER A 115 -0.76 -6.33 3.08
N GLY A 116 0.51 -6.26 3.44
CA GLY A 116 1.59 -6.61 2.54
C GLY A 116 2.93 -6.71 3.24
N CYS A 117 3.92 -7.16 2.48
CA CYS A 117 5.28 -7.29 2.96
C CYS A 117 6.27 -7.08 1.81
N ILE A 118 7.46 -6.63 2.17
CA ILE A 118 8.60 -6.50 1.26
C ILE A 118 9.80 -7.17 1.91
N LYS A 119 10.53 -7.97 1.14
CA LYS A 119 11.85 -8.48 1.48
C LYS A 119 12.86 -7.99 0.45
N ILE A 120 13.94 -7.37 0.91
CA ILE A 120 15.08 -6.95 0.08
C ILE A 120 16.36 -7.51 0.67
N GLU A 121 17.21 -8.09 -0.17
CA GLU A 121 18.52 -8.62 0.19
C GLU A 121 19.59 -7.55 -0.08
N MET A 122 20.36 -7.19 0.95
CA MET A 122 21.57 -6.40 0.85
C MET A 122 22.71 -7.36 0.51
N GLY A 123 23.27 -7.26 -0.70
CA GLY A 123 24.37 -8.13 -1.14
C GLY A 123 24.35 -8.51 -2.63
N SER A 124 23.28 -8.23 -3.36
CA SER A 124 23.23 -8.41 -4.82
C SER A 124 23.55 -7.10 -5.54
N VAL A 125 24.84 -6.76 -5.62
CA VAL A 125 25.39 -5.91 -6.68
C VAL A 125 26.24 -6.79 -7.58
#